data_AF-A0A1Q7INX9-F1
#
_entry.id   AF-A0A1Q7INX9-F1
#
_cell.length_a   1.000
_cell.length_b   1.000
_cell.length_c   1.000
_cell.angle_alpha   90.00
_cell.angle_beta   90.00
_cell.angle_gamma   90.00
#
_symmetry.space_group_name_H-M   'P 1'
#
loop_
_entity.id
_entity.type
_entity.pdbx_description
1 polymer ?
#
loop_
_entity_poly.entity_id
_entity_poly.type
_entity_poly.pdbx_seq_one_letter_code
_entity_poly.pdbx_strand_id
1 'polypeptide(L)'
;MSRLPRRPIVLAATLVLSVIALLRYGVLVTILVMTIGVIAAVLVGRHQAGRFSVRRKGPRGPIWRPKVHHQELPAPADDPVIGFGEPVVELFASRTPPLAHLGLSATVRSQLDGFALGRTRRIIEAPDLLNHAAADAETWPVVETAVQKTMALARSRGVEVSPQGQPRLMQALALSAVQGVLLAEWRQLEDGATVWDGATARIRASDAFSIQHITDEMERRQLPELFAGIARRPPDFEVRLLLPYALATAFYLRLHGKPPAAFAA
;
A
#
# COMPACT_ATOMS: atom_id res chain seq x y z
N MET A 1 27.51 -26.66 -26.84
CA MET A 1 27.36 -25.21 -27.06
C MET A 1 27.37 -24.93 -28.56
N SER A 2 26.20 -24.88 -29.20
CA SER A 2 26.06 -24.52 -30.61
C SER A 2 26.27 -23.01 -30.76
N ARG A 3 27.25 -22.61 -31.58
CA ARG A 3 27.53 -21.19 -31.86
C ARG A 3 26.42 -20.68 -32.79
N LEU A 4 25.51 -19.86 -32.26
CA LEU A 4 24.49 -19.19 -33.08
C LEU A 4 25.18 -18.39 -34.20
N PRO A 5 24.70 -18.47 -35.46
CA PRO A 5 25.29 -17.75 -36.57
C PRO A 5 25.25 -16.24 -36.35
N ARG A 6 26.29 -15.53 -36.79
CA ARG A 6 26.41 -14.08 -36.61
C ARG A 6 25.30 -13.35 -37.40
N ARG A 7 24.73 -12.29 -36.81
CA ARG A 7 23.68 -11.45 -37.43
C ARG A 7 23.86 -11.12 -38.93
N PRO A 8 25.06 -10.78 -39.43
CA PRO A 8 25.26 -10.53 -40.87
C PRO A 8 25.01 -11.78 -41.76
N ILE A 9 25.26 -12.98 -41.25
CA ILE A 9 25.03 -14.24 -41.98
C ILE A 9 23.53 -14.50 -42.13
N VAL A 10 22.75 -14.21 -41.07
CA VAL A 10 21.28 -14.36 -41.09
C VAL A 10 20.67 -13.37 -42.09
N LEU A 11 21.13 -12.12 -42.12
CA LEU A 11 20.65 -11.12 -43.07
C LEU A 11 21.02 -11.46 -44.52
N ALA A 12 22.24 -11.96 -44.77
CA ALA A 12 22.65 -12.42 -46.09
C ALA A 12 21.80 -13.59 -46.60
N ALA A 13 21.53 -14.58 -45.74
CA ALA A 13 20.64 -15.70 -46.08
C ALA A 13 19.20 -15.22 -46.35
N THR A 14 18.71 -14.25 -45.57
CA THR A 14 17.37 -13.67 -45.75
C THR A 14 17.25 -12.98 -47.12
N LEU A 15 18.30 -12.26 -47.55
CA LEU A 15 18.33 -11.56 -48.81
C LEU A 15 18.39 -12.52 -50.01
N VAL A 16 19.16 -13.60 -49.91
CA VAL A 16 19.19 -14.63 -50.96
C VAL A 16 17.83 -15.33 -51.08
N LEU A 17 17.21 -15.67 -49.95
CA LEU A 17 15.88 -16.29 -49.92
C LEU A 17 14.78 -15.36 -50.44
N SER A 18 14.87 -14.06 -50.18
CA SER A 18 13.88 -13.10 -50.68
C SER A 18 14.01 -12.87 -52.19
N VAL A 19 15.22 -12.88 -52.76
CA VAL A 19 15.43 -12.83 -54.22
C VAL A 19 14.85 -14.07 -54.91
N ILE A 20 15.08 -15.26 -54.34
CA ILE A 20 14.51 -16.52 -54.87
C ILE A 20 12.98 -16.51 -54.75
N ALA A 21 12.44 -16.02 -53.63
CA ALA A 21 11.00 -15.91 -53.41
C ALA A 21 10.34 -14.96 -54.43
N LEU A 22 10.99 -13.85 -54.74
CA LEU A 22 10.47 -12.85 -55.68
C LEU A 22 10.43 -13.39 -57.11
N LEU A 23 11.49 -14.10 -57.52
CA LEU A 23 11.61 -14.68 -58.87
C LEU A 23 10.63 -15.83 -59.11
N ARG A 24 10.21 -16.56 -58.08
CA ARG A 24 9.47 -17.82 -58.24
C ARG A 24 8.04 -17.82 -57.68
N TYR A 25 7.74 -17.01 -56.67
CA TYR A 25 6.48 -17.06 -55.92
C TYR A 25 5.78 -15.69 -55.78
N GLY A 26 6.36 -14.64 -56.36
CA GLY A 26 5.77 -13.30 -56.41
C GLY A 26 5.93 -12.48 -55.12
N VAL A 27 5.35 -11.28 -55.15
CA VAL A 27 5.64 -10.20 -54.19
C VAL A 27 5.19 -10.54 -52.76
N LEU A 28 4.02 -11.17 -52.59
CA LEU A 28 3.46 -11.46 -51.25
C LEU A 28 4.32 -12.46 -50.46
N VAL A 29 4.81 -13.52 -51.11
CA VAL A 29 5.68 -14.52 -50.47
C VAL A 29 7.03 -13.90 -50.11
N THR A 30 7.51 -12.97 -50.92
CA THR A 30 8.75 -12.22 -50.64
C THR A 30 8.64 -11.36 -49.40
N ILE A 31 7.49 -10.68 -49.20
CA ILE A 31 7.23 -9.87 -48.00
C ILE A 31 7.21 -10.76 -46.76
N LEU A 32 6.60 -11.94 -46.84
CA LEU A 32 6.58 -12.90 -45.73
C LEU A 32 7.99 -13.40 -45.35
N VAL A 33 8.82 -13.72 -46.35
CA VAL A 33 10.21 -14.16 -46.12
C VAL A 33 11.06 -13.04 -45.52
N MET A 34 10.91 -11.80 -46.02
CA MET A 34 11.61 -10.63 -45.50
C MET A 34 11.23 -10.33 -44.05
N THR A 35 9.93 -10.33 -43.73
CA THR A 35 9.44 -10.07 -42.36
C THR A 35 9.97 -11.09 -41.37
N ILE A 36 9.90 -12.39 -41.69
CA ILE A 36 10.40 -13.46 -40.82
C ILE A 36 11.92 -13.35 -40.62
N GLY A 37 12.69 -13.11 -41.69
CA GLY A 37 14.15 -13.02 -41.56
C GLY A 37 14.64 -11.75 -40.86
N VAL A 38 13.95 -10.62 -40.99
CA VAL A 38 14.23 -9.41 -40.19
C VAL A 38 13.96 -9.67 -38.70
N ILE A 39 12.85 -10.31 -38.35
CA ILE A 39 12.53 -10.68 -36.96
C ILE A 39 13.62 -11.60 -36.39
N ALA A 40 14.04 -12.62 -37.15
CA ALA A 40 15.11 -13.52 -36.75
C ALA A 40 16.45 -12.78 -36.55
N ALA A 41 16.81 -11.86 -37.45
CA ALA A 41 18.03 -11.06 -37.33
C ALA A 41 18.01 -10.11 -36.12
N VAL A 42 16.84 -9.57 -35.76
CA VAL A 42 16.67 -8.73 -34.56
C VAL A 42 16.80 -9.57 -33.28
N LEU A 43 16.22 -10.78 -33.26
CA LEU A 43 16.33 -11.71 -32.14
C LEU A 43 17.78 -12.17 -31.91
N VAL A 44 18.49 -12.56 -32.97
CA VAL A 44 19.91 -12.94 -32.90
C VAL A 44 20.77 -11.75 -32.48
N GLY A 45 20.47 -10.54 -32.98
CA GLY A 45 21.13 -9.30 -32.56
C GLY A 45 20.92 -8.96 -31.09
N ARG A 46 19.70 -9.13 -30.56
CA ARG A 46 19.39 -8.94 -29.13
C ARG A 46 20.07 -9.97 -28.24
N HIS A 47 20.20 -11.22 -28.70
CA HIS A 47 20.91 -12.29 -28.00
C HIS A 47 22.44 -12.04 -27.97
N GLN A 48 23.03 -11.57 -29.07
CA GLN A 48 24.47 -11.25 -29.12
C GLN A 48 24.84 -9.98 -28.35
N ALA A 49 23.94 -8.99 -28.26
CA ALA A 49 24.16 -7.76 -27.50
C ALA A 49 23.97 -7.91 -25.98
N GLY A 50 23.75 -9.12 -25.46
CA GLY A 50 23.51 -9.36 -24.03
C GLY A 50 22.23 -8.71 -23.48
N ARG A 51 21.36 -8.17 -24.33
CA ARG A 51 20.11 -7.47 -23.94
C ARG A 51 18.94 -8.42 -23.66
N PHE A 52 19.20 -9.73 -23.64
CA PHE A 52 18.35 -10.70 -22.95
C PHE A 52 18.64 -10.65 -21.44
N SER A 53 18.50 -9.47 -20.83
CA SER A 53 18.27 -9.42 -19.39
C SER A 53 16.83 -9.86 -19.18
N VAL A 54 16.61 -11.18 -19.16
CA VAL A 54 15.48 -11.71 -18.39
C VAL A 54 15.71 -11.14 -17.00
N ARG A 55 14.83 -10.24 -16.57
CA ARG A 55 14.81 -9.73 -15.21
C ARG A 55 14.64 -10.98 -14.34
N ARG A 56 15.75 -11.57 -13.90
CA ARG A 56 15.73 -12.63 -12.90
C ARG A 56 14.98 -11.99 -11.75
N LYS A 57 13.74 -12.44 -11.50
CA LYS A 57 13.12 -12.26 -10.19
C LYS A 57 14.20 -12.71 -9.23
N GLY A 58 14.80 -11.76 -8.51
CA GLY A 58 15.79 -12.07 -7.50
C GLY A 58 15.18 -13.09 -6.53
N PRO A 59 16.01 -13.82 -5.77
CA PRO A 59 15.48 -14.58 -4.65
C PRO A 59 14.55 -13.64 -3.87
N ARG A 60 13.31 -14.08 -3.69
CA ARG A 60 12.29 -13.32 -2.97
C ARG A 60 12.94 -12.89 -1.66
N GLY A 61 13.02 -11.58 -1.45
CA GLY A 61 13.55 -11.02 -0.21
C GLY A 61 12.80 -11.61 1.00
N PRO A 62 13.34 -11.46 2.21
CA PRO A 62 12.71 -11.98 3.41
C PRO A 62 11.23 -11.58 3.44
N ILE A 63 10.38 -12.59 3.57
CA ILE A 63 8.93 -12.44 3.60
C ILE A 63 8.61 -11.56 4.81
N TRP A 64 7.99 -10.41 4.58
CA TRP A 64 7.43 -9.64 5.66
C TRP A 64 6.30 -10.46 6.29
N ARG A 65 6.59 -11.01 7.48
CA ARG A 65 5.58 -11.51 8.41
C ARG A 65 5.91 -10.87 9.74
N PRO A 66 5.00 -10.08 10.32
CA PRO A 66 5.19 -9.59 11.68
C PRO A 66 5.45 -10.79 12.60
N LYS A 67 6.45 -10.69 13.47
CA LYS A 67 6.75 -11.77 14.41
C LYS A 67 5.54 -11.96 15.32
N VAL A 68 4.88 -13.10 15.17
CA VAL A 68 3.78 -13.50 16.03
C VAL A 68 4.40 -14.03 17.31
N HIS A 69 4.43 -13.19 18.34
CA HIS A 69 4.99 -13.58 19.63
C HIS A 69 4.04 -14.51 20.44
N HIS A 70 2.75 -14.57 20.09
CA HIS A 70 1.70 -15.32 20.82
C HIS A 70 0.66 -15.90 19.86
N GLN A 71 0.03 -17.01 20.23
CA GLN A 71 -1.10 -17.58 19.47
C GLN A 71 -2.24 -16.56 19.41
N GLU A 72 -2.63 -16.16 18.20
CA GLU A 72 -3.71 -15.21 18.02
C GLU A 72 -5.05 -15.81 18.43
N LEU A 73 -5.92 -14.93 18.94
CA LEU A 73 -7.33 -15.26 19.03
C LEU A 73 -7.85 -15.54 17.61
N PRO A 74 -8.66 -16.59 17.42
CA PRO A 74 -9.25 -16.88 16.12
C PRO A 74 -10.10 -15.69 15.68
N ALA A 75 -10.20 -15.52 14.35
CA ALA A 75 -11.13 -14.54 13.80
C ALA A 75 -12.55 -14.81 14.35
N PRO A 76 -13.28 -13.76 14.76
CA PRO A 76 -14.65 -13.92 15.26
C PRO A 76 -15.53 -14.55 14.18
N ALA A 77 -16.45 -15.41 14.59
CA ALA A 77 -17.41 -16.02 13.68
C ALA A 77 -18.34 -14.96 13.05
N ASP A 78 -18.67 -13.92 13.82
CA ASP A 78 -19.46 -12.78 13.39
C ASP A 78 -18.60 -11.51 13.38
N ASP A 79 -18.13 -11.12 12.19
CA ASP A 79 -17.48 -9.82 11.94
C ASP A 79 -18.31 -9.00 10.94
N PRO A 80 -19.27 -8.20 11.41
CA PRO A 80 -20.22 -7.54 10.52
C PRO A 80 -19.52 -6.51 9.62
N VAL A 81 -19.96 -6.45 8.37
CA VAL A 81 -19.51 -5.44 7.42
C VAL A 81 -20.22 -4.12 7.71
N ILE A 82 -19.45 -3.05 7.82
CA ILE A 82 -19.90 -1.70 8.11
C ILE A 82 -19.49 -0.74 7.00
N GLY A 83 -20.22 0.38 6.87
CA GLY A 83 -19.83 1.48 6.02
C GLY A 83 -18.79 2.38 6.70
N PHE A 84 -17.70 2.69 6.00
CA PHE A 84 -16.67 3.61 6.44
C PHE A 84 -16.45 4.70 5.40
N GLY A 85 -16.99 5.88 5.69
CA GLY A 85 -16.85 7.06 4.84
C GLY A 85 -15.52 7.78 5.05
N GLU A 86 -15.35 8.90 4.35
CA GLU A 86 -14.20 9.76 4.56
C GLU A 86 -14.11 10.22 6.03
N PRO A 87 -12.96 10.06 6.70
CA PRO A 87 -12.83 10.39 8.10
C PRO A 87 -13.06 11.88 8.40
N VAL A 88 -13.79 12.15 9.48
CA VAL A 88 -13.92 13.48 10.07
C VAL A 88 -13.41 13.46 11.51
N VAL A 89 -12.78 14.55 11.95
CA VAL A 89 -12.06 14.57 13.24
C VAL A 89 -13.00 14.40 14.44
N GLU A 90 -14.25 14.84 14.31
CA GLU A 90 -15.30 14.75 15.33
C GLU A 90 -15.60 13.31 15.74
N LEU A 91 -15.38 12.32 14.84
CA LEU A 91 -15.56 10.91 15.16
C LEU A 91 -14.69 10.46 16.34
N PHE A 92 -13.53 11.08 16.51
CA PHE A 92 -12.54 10.69 17.51
C PHE A 92 -12.63 11.50 18.81
N ALA A 93 -13.31 12.66 18.79
CA ALA A 93 -13.40 13.55 19.94
C ALA A 93 -14.14 12.91 21.12
N SER A 94 -15.18 12.11 20.85
CA SER A 94 -16.07 11.57 21.89
C SER A 94 -15.46 10.42 22.72
N ARG A 95 -14.32 9.84 22.31
CA ARG A 95 -13.74 8.58 22.85
C ARG A 95 -14.75 7.43 23.00
N THR A 96 -15.89 7.52 22.33
CA THR A 96 -16.93 6.49 22.39
C THR A 96 -16.36 5.20 21.81
N PRO A 97 -16.62 4.02 22.41
CA PRO A 97 -16.23 2.76 21.81
C PRO A 97 -16.71 2.65 20.36
N PRO A 98 -15.87 2.13 19.45
CA PRO A 98 -16.21 1.88 18.06
C PRO A 98 -17.53 1.14 17.99
N LEU A 99 -18.39 1.62 17.09
CA LEU A 99 -19.66 0.95 16.78
C LEU A 99 -20.57 0.80 18.01
N ALA A 100 -20.48 1.69 19.00
CA ALA A 100 -21.41 1.74 20.13
C ALA A 100 -22.88 1.73 19.66
N HIS A 101 -23.16 2.44 18.57
CA HIS A 101 -24.48 2.56 17.95
C HIS A 101 -25.02 1.28 17.28
N LEU A 102 -24.20 0.31 16.91
CA LEU A 102 -24.64 -0.88 16.16
C LEU A 102 -25.32 -1.97 17.02
N GLY A 103 -25.53 -1.73 18.32
CA GLY A 103 -26.24 -2.69 19.17
C GLY A 103 -25.59 -4.08 19.29
N LEU A 104 -24.28 -4.20 19.02
CA LEU A 104 -23.55 -5.47 19.07
C LEU A 104 -23.59 -6.07 20.50
N SER A 105 -23.74 -7.40 20.59
CA SER A 105 -23.72 -8.11 21.87
C SER A 105 -22.36 -7.97 22.56
N ALA A 106 -22.34 -8.04 23.90
CA ALA A 106 -21.11 -7.93 24.68
C ALA A 106 -20.06 -8.99 24.28
N THR A 107 -20.51 -10.21 23.97
CA THR A 107 -19.65 -11.31 23.52
C THR A 107 -19.00 -10.99 22.18
N VAL A 108 -19.77 -10.55 21.18
CA VAL A 108 -19.23 -10.21 19.85
C VAL A 108 -18.27 -9.03 19.96
N ARG A 109 -18.60 -8.01 20.75
CA ARG A 109 -17.68 -6.88 21.00
C ARG A 109 -16.35 -7.34 21.60
N SER A 110 -16.39 -8.22 22.61
CA SER A 110 -15.18 -8.76 23.24
C SER A 110 -14.31 -9.57 22.27
N GLN A 111 -14.95 -10.37 21.40
CA GLN A 111 -14.23 -11.13 20.38
C GLN A 111 -13.59 -10.23 19.31
N LEU A 112 -14.33 -9.23 18.82
CA LEU A 112 -13.81 -8.23 17.87
C LEU A 112 -12.64 -7.45 18.48
N ASP A 113 -12.78 -7.04 19.73
CA ASP A 113 -11.76 -6.30 20.48
C ASP A 113 -10.47 -7.11 20.66
N GLY A 114 -10.60 -8.35 21.14
CA GLY A 114 -9.47 -9.26 21.30
C GLY A 114 -8.76 -9.59 19.97
N PHE A 115 -9.53 -9.78 18.90
CA PHE A 115 -8.98 -10.01 17.57
C PHE A 115 -8.26 -8.77 17.02
N ALA A 116 -8.84 -7.58 17.21
CA ALA A 116 -8.27 -6.31 16.80
C ALA A 116 -6.96 -5.97 17.54
N LEU A 117 -6.84 -6.36 18.82
CA LEU A 117 -5.59 -6.25 19.60
C LEU A 117 -4.45 -7.06 18.98
N GLY A 118 -4.74 -8.30 18.54
CA GLY A 118 -3.77 -9.15 17.85
C GLY A 118 -3.24 -8.49 16.57
N ARG A 119 -4.14 -7.99 15.72
CA ARG A 119 -3.77 -7.25 14.49
C ARG A 119 -2.97 -6.00 14.79
N THR A 120 -3.42 -5.20 15.75
CA THR A 120 -2.75 -3.96 16.16
C THR A 120 -1.30 -4.23 16.55
N ARG A 121 -1.08 -5.25 17.39
CA ARG A 121 0.25 -5.62 17.84
C ARG A 121 1.17 -5.94 16.67
N ARG A 122 0.69 -6.71 15.69
CA ARG A 122 1.48 -7.06 14.51
C ARG A 122 1.82 -5.85 13.63
N ILE A 123 0.87 -4.95 13.42
CA ILE A 123 1.09 -3.72 12.65
C ILE A 123 2.14 -2.85 13.35
N ILE A 124 2.08 -2.74 14.67
CA ILE A 124 2.96 -1.85 15.43
C ILE A 124 4.34 -2.46 15.68
N GLU A 125 4.43 -3.78 15.85
CA GLU A 125 5.69 -4.52 16.03
C GLU A 125 6.30 -4.96 14.69
N ALA A 126 5.66 -4.67 13.55
CA ALA A 126 6.20 -5.06 12.25
C ALA A 126 7.56 -4.36 12.00
N PRO A 127 8.58 -5.12 11.57
CA PRO A 127 9.89 -4.55 11.33
C PRO A 127 9.79 -3.57 10.16
N ASP A 128 10.34 -2.38 10.39
CA ASP A 128 10.60 -1.35 9.39
C ASP A 128 9.41 -0.93 8.52
N LEU A 129 8.36 -0.44 9.20
CA LEU A 129 7.12 0.06 8.63
C LEU A 129 7.33 1.12 7.54
N LEU A 130 8.32 2.00 7.76
CA LEU A 130 8.68 3.04 6.82
C LEU A 130 9.32 2.46 5.56
N ASN A 131 10.22 1.48 5.71
CA ASN A 131 10.81 0.83 4.54
C ASN A 131 9.79 0.01 3.74
N HIS A 132 8.80 -0.58 4.41
CA HIS A 132 7.66 -1.21 3.72
C HIS A 132 6.84 -0.19 2.93
N ALA A 133 6.43 0.91 3.57
CA ALA A 133 5.67 1.97 2.94
C ALA A 133 6.42 2.66 1.78
N ALA A 134 7.74 2.78 1.90
CA ALA A 134 8.61 3.33 0.84
C ALA A 134 8.87 2.34 -0.31
N ALA A 135 8.76 1.03 -0.06
CA ALA A 135 8.97 0.01 -1.07
C ALA A 135 7.78 -0.16 -2.04
N ASP A 136 6.56 0.14 -1.58
CA ASP A 136 5.37 0.17 -2.43
C ASP A 136 5.15 1.57 -3.01
N ALA A 137 5.26 1.67 -4.34
CA ALA A 137 5.09 2.91 -5.08
C ALA A 137 3.66 3.48 -4.97
N GLU A 138 2.65 2.67 -4.64
CA GLU A 138 1.28 3.13 -4.41
C GLU A 138 1.08 3.70 -3.00
N THR A 139 1.94 3.34 -2.05
CA THR A 139 1.74 3.61 -0.62
C THR A 139 2.24 4.97 -0.19
N TRP A 140 3.43 5.38 -0.63
CA TRP A 140 4.02 6.66 -0.21
C TRP A 140 3.14 7.89 -0.56
N PRO A 141 2.55 8.00 -1.77
CA PRO A 141 1.65 9.12 -2.09
C PRO A 141 0.41 9.19 -1.18
N VAL A 142 -0.09 8.05 -0.69
CA VAL A 142 -1.20 8.00 0.25
C VAL A 142 -0.80 8.58 1.61
N VAL A 143 0.39 8.22 2.10
CA VAL A 143 0.96 8.76 3.35
C VAL A 143 1.12 10.28 3.23
N GLU A 144 1.75 10.77 2.15
CA GLU A 144 1.92 12.19 1.91
C GLU A 144 0.59 12.94 1.89
N THR A 145 -0.40 12.40 1.18
CA THR A 145 -1.74 13.00 1.08
C THR A 145 -2.43 13.06 2.46
N ALA A 146 -2.35 11.99 3.25
CA ALA A 146 -2.95 11.94 4.59
C ALA A 146 -2.29 12.96 5.54
N VAL A 147 -0.96 13.07 5.51
CA VAL A 147 -0.22 14.07 6.30
C VAL A 147 -0.59 15.49 5.87
N GLN A 148 -0.67 15.76 4.56
CA GLN A 148 -1.07 17.07 4.03
C GLN A 148 -2.49 17.44 4.48
N LYS A 149 -3.47 16.52 4.36
CA LYS A 149 -4.84 16.73 4.85
C LYS A 149 -4.86 17.02 6.35
N THR A 150 -4.05 16.31 7.13
CA THR A 150 -3.97 16.50 8.59
C THR A 150 -3.35 17.85 8.96
N MET A 151 -2.30 18.27 8.27
CA MET A 151 -1.70 19.59 8.46
C MET A 151 -2.66 20.72 8.05
N ALA A 152 -3.45 20.51 7.00
CA ALA A 152 -4.49 21.46 6.60
C ALA A 152 -5.57 21.58 7.69
N LEU A 153 -6.02 20.46 8.26
CA LEU A 153 -6.94 20.44 9.40
C LEU A 153 -6.36 21.17 10.62
N ALA A 154 -5.10 20.91 10.97
CA ALA A 154 -4.44 21.58 12.09
C ALA A 154 -4.43 23.11 11.91
N ARG A 155 -4.09 23.58 10.70
CA ARG A 155 -4.11 25.02 10.36
C ARG A 155 -5.52 25.59 10.40
N SER A 156 -6.52 24.88 9.87
CA SER A 156 -7.91 25.36 9.90
C SER A 156 -8.48 25.44 11.32
N ARG A 157 -7.91 24.68 12.27
CA ARG A 157 -8.23 24.72 13.70
C ARG A 157 -7.34 25.71 14.49
N GLY A 158 -6.49 26.48 13.82
CA GLY A 158 -5.65 27.49 14.48
C GLY A 158 -4.45 26.93 15.24
N VAL A 159 -3.98 25.72 14.92
CA VAL A 159 -2.73 25.18 15.48
C VAL A 159 -1.55 25.90 14.84
N GLU A 160 -0.71 26.54 15.66
CA GLU A 160 0.52 27.19 15.21
C GLU A 160 1.69 26.21 15.29
N VAL A 161 2.40 26.03 14.18
CA VAL A 161 3.51 25.07 14.06
C VAL A 161 4.84 25.80 14.21
N SER A 162 5.70 25.29 15.10
CA SER A 162 7.06 25.83 15.23
C SER A 162 7.93 25.35 14.04
N PRO A 163 8.67 26.25 13.36
CA PRO A 163 9.55 25.84 12.26
C PRO A 163 10.60 24.78 12.67
N GLN A 164 11.09 24.86 13.92
CA GLN A 164 12.11 23.95 14.45
C GLN A 164 11.55 22.55 14.77
N GLY A 165 10.27 22.48 15.16
CA GLY A 165 9.60 21.24 15.53
C GLY A 165 8.73 20.65 14.42
N GLN A 166 8.53 21.36 13.31
CA GLN A 166 7.78 20.89 12.14
C GLN A 166 8.24 19.52 11.63
N PRO A 167 9.55 19.19 11.54
CA PRO A 167 9.97 17.86 11.12
C PRO A 167 9.47 16.73 12.03
N ARG A 168 9.44 16.95 13.36
CA ARG A 168 8.96 15.98 14.35
C ARG A 168 7.45 15.79 14.30
N LEU A 169 6.71 16.88 14.13
CA LEU A 169 5.27 16.83 13.87
C LEU A 169 4.98 16.01 12.61
N MET A 170 5.65 16.35 11.50
CA MET A 170 5.48 15.62 10.23
C MET A 170 5.84 14.14 10.38
N GLN A 171 6.88 13.81 11.13
CA GLN A 171 7.27 12.43 11.43
C GLN A 171 6.19 11.70 12.23
N ALA A 172 5.65 12.30 13.29
CA ALA A 172 4.58 11.71 14.10
C ALA A 172 3.33 11.43 13.25
N LEU A 173 2.94 12.39 12.40
CA LEU A 173 1.81 12.24 11.49
C LEU A 173 2.07 11.18 10.41
N ALA A 174 3.26 11.15 9.83
CA ALA A 174 3.65 10.17 8.83
C ALA A 174 3.66 8.74 9.41
N LEU A 175 4.21 8.56 10.61
CA LEU A 175 4.18 7.28 11.30
C LEU A 175 2.74 6.81 11.54
N SER A 176 1.86 7.70 11.99
CA SER A 176 0.45 7.39 12.20
C SER A 176 -0.27 7.01 10.89
N ALA A 177 -0.03 7.77 9.81
CA ALA A 177 -0.56 7.48 8.49
C ALA A 177 -0.07 6.13 7.93
N VAL A 178 1.21 5.80 8.11
CA VAL A 178 1.77 4.50 7.69
C VAL A 178 1.06 3.33 8.37
N GLN A 179 0.71 3.44 9.66
CA GLN A 179 -0.08 2.39 10.32
C GLN A 179 -1.47 2.21 9.70
N GLY A 180 -2.10 3.32 9.30
CA GLY A 180 -3.37 3.30 8.59
C GLY A 180 -3.29 2.59 7.24
N VAL A 181 -2.24 2.87 6.45
CA VAL A 181 -1.97 2.15 5.20
C VAL A 181 -1.79 0.66 5.45
N LEU A 182 -0.96 0.28 6.42
CA LEU A 182 -0.68 -1.12 6.72
C LEU A 182 -1.93 -1.90 7.14
N LEU A 183 -2.82 -1.26 7.91
CA LEU A 183 -4.11 -1.85 8.25
C LEU A 183 -4.95 -2.10 7.00
N ALA A 184 -5.01 -1.14 6.07
CA ALA A 184 -5.75 -1.28 4.82
C ALA A 184 -5.15 -2.36 3.91
N GLU A 185 -3.83 -2.40 3.79
CA GLU A 185 -3.11 -3.41 3.01
C GLU A 185 -3.32 -4.81 3.55
N TRP A 186 -3.20 -5.00 4.86
CA TRP A 186 -3.48 -6.28 5.48
C TRP A 186 -4.90 -6.72 5.19
N ARG A 187 -5.88 -5.85 5.43
CA ARG A 187 -7.28 -6.11 5.08
C ARG A 187 -7.41 -6.57 3.63
N GLN A 188 -6.78 -5.85 2.69
CA GLN A 188 -6.84 -6.19 1.27
C GLN A 188 -6.11 -7.50 0.92
N LEU A 189 -5.12 -7.92 1.70
CA LEU A 189 -4.48 -9.24 1.55
C LEU A 189 -5.41 -10.39 1.98
N GLU A 190 -6.28 -10.15 2.97
CA GLU A 190 -7.25 -11.14 3.45
C GLU A 190 -8.51 -11.19 2.59
N ASP A 191 -9.10 -10.02 2.32
CA ASP A 191 -10.42 -9.89 1.71
C ASP A 191 -10.35 -9.61 0.19
N GLY A 192 -9.17 -9.26 -0.34
CA GLY A 192 -9.00 -8.79 -1.71
C GLY A 192 -9.33 -7.31 -1.88
N ALA A 193 -9.82 -6.93 -3.06
CA ALA A 193 -10.16 -5.53 -3.35
C ALA A 193 -11.33 -5.05 -2.48
N THR A 194 -11.25 -3.82 -1.96
CA THR A 194 -12.31 -3.24 -1.14
C THR A 194 -13.53 -2.90 -1.99
N VAL A 195 -14.72 -3.25 -1.49
CA VAL A 195 -16.00 -2.90 -2.12
C VAL A 195 -16.41 -1.50 -1.68
N TRP A 196 -16.86 -0.68 -2.62
CA TRP A 196 -17.25 0.70 -2.42
C TRP A 196 -18.74 0.93 -2.72
N ASP A 197 -19.38 1.78 -1.94
CA ASP A 197 -20.75 2.26 -2.12
C ASP A 197 -20.71 3.80 -2.11
N GLY A 198 -20.62 4.39 -3.32
CA GLY A 198 -20.28 5.80 -3.47
C GLY A 198 -18.93 6.13 -2.81
N ALA A 199 -18.93 7.07 -1.86
CA ALA A 199 -17.76 7.46 -1.06
C ALA A 199 -17.57 6.63 0.23
N THR A 200 -18.27 5.51 0.35
CA THR A 200 -18.23 4.69 1.56
C THR A 200 -17.56 3.35 1.26
N ALA A 201 -16.46 3.05 1.94
CA ALA A 201 -15.84 1.74 1.89
C ALA A 201 -16.61 0.73 2.74
N ARG A 202 -16.78 -0.49 2.25
CA ARG A 202 -17.26 -1.61 3.07
C ARG A 202 -16.08 -2.21 3.82
N ILE A 203 -16.04 -2.04 5.13
CA ILE A 203 -14.99 -2.56 6.02
C ILE A 203 -15.57 -3.53 7.05
N ARG A 204 -14.71 -4.33 7.72
CA ARG A 204 -15.14 -5.18 8.83
C ARG A 204 -15.23 -4.36 10.11
N ALA A 205 -16.11 -4.76 11.03
CA ALA A 205 -16.20 -4.14 12.33
C ALA A 205 -14.86 -4.23 13.09
N SER A 206 -14.14 -5.35 12.97
CA SER A 206 -12.81 -5.50 13.56
C SER A 206 -11.79 -4.45 13.10
N ASP A 207 -11.92 -3.92 11.87
CA ASP A 207 -11.03 -2.87 11.36
C ASP A 207 -11.24 -1.55 12.14
N ALA A 208 -12.48 -1.24 12.54
CA ALA A 208 -12.78 -0.06 13.36
C ALA A 208 -12.20 -0.18 14.79
N PHE A 209 -12.22 -1.38 15.37
CA PHE A 209 -11.54 -1.65 16.65
C PHE A 209 -10.01 -1.55 16.49
N SER A 210 -9.44 -2.05 15.39
CA SER A 210 -8.00 -1.91 15.13
C SER A 210 -7.58 -0.44 14.99
N ILE A 211 -8.38 0.40 14.31
CA ILE A 211 -8.12 1.85 14.24
C ILE A 211 -8.04 2.47 15.64
N GLN A 212 -8.94 2.10 16.55
CA GLN A 212 -8.90 2.62 17.92
C GLN A 212 -7.64 2.15 18.67
N HIS A 213 -7.33 0.86 18.64
CA HIS A 213 -6.17 0.33 19.37
C HIS A 213 -4.84 0.89 18.85
N ILE A 214 -4.71 1.03 17.52
CA ILE A 214 -3.51 1.67 16.95
C ILE A 214 -3.46 3.14 17.36
N THR A 215 -4.59 3.84 17.39
CA THR A 215 -4.66 5.23 17.88
C THR A 215 -4.16 5.33 19.31
N ASP A 216 -4.67 4.51 20.22
CA ASP A 216 -4.29 4.53 21.64
C ASP A 216 -2.78 4.28 21.83
N GLU A 217 -2.22 3.37 21.03
CA GLU A 217 -0.78 3.09 21.08
C GLU A 217 0.06 4.21 20.44
N MET A 218 -0.42 4.84 19.37
CA MET A 218 0.24 6.02 18.78
C MET A 218 0.17 7.23 19.70
N GLU A 219 -0.93 7.45 20.40
CA GLU A 219 -1.01 8.48 21.44
C GLU A 219 0.03 8.23 22.52
N ARG A 220 0.25 6.98 22.96
CA ARG A 220 1.30 6.67 23.95
C ARG A 220 2.72 6.95 23.46
N ARG A 221 3.01 6.64 22.19
CA ARG A 221 4.38 6.70 21.63
C ARG A 221 4.74 8.05 21.03
N GLN A 222 3.79 8.72 20.37
CA GLN A 222 4.05 9.85 19.48
C GLN A 222 3.57 11.19 20.05
N LEU A 223 2.85 11.21 21.18
CA LEU A 223 2.45 12.46 21.84
C LEU A 223 3.61 13.45 22.03
N PRO A 224 4.79 13.01 22.52
CA PRO A 224 5.90 13.94 22.74
C PRO A 224 6.37 14.60 21.44
N GLU A 225 6.51 13.83 20.36
CA GLU A 225 6.97 14.34 19.07
C GLU A 225 5.91 15.22 18.38
N LEU A 226 4.63 14.86 18.53
CA LEU A 226 3.50 15.69 18.12
C LEU A 226 3.58 17.08 18.77
N PHE A 227 3.70 17.12 20.10
CA PHE A 227 3.74 18.37 20.86
C PHE A 227 5.03 19.16 20.65
N ALA A 228 6.16 18.50 20.40
CA ALA A 228 7.42 19.18 20.08
C ALA A 228 7.33 20.08 18.84
N GLY A 229 6.42 19.77 17.91
CA GLY A 229 6.19 20.56 16.70
C GLY A 229 5.17 21.69 16.82
N ILE A 230 4.45 21.78 17.93
CA ILE A 230 3.35 22.73 18.10
C ILE A 230 3.82 23.91 18.96
N ALA A 231 3.83 25.10 18.36
CA ALA A 231 4.17 26.33 19.06
C ALA A 231 3.01 26.80 19.97
N ARG A 232 1.78 26.71 19.46
CA ARG A 232 0.58 27.12 20.19
C ARG A 232 -0.58 26.19 19.93
N ARG A 233 -1.29 25.86 21.01
CA ARG A 233 -2.49 25.02 20.97
C ARG A 233 -3.74 25.90 21.12
N PRO A 234 -4.71 25.78 20.22
CA PRO A 234 -6.02 26.41 20.40
C PRO A 234 -6.74 25.79 21.62
N PRO A 235 -7.56 26.56 22.36
CA PRO A 235 -8.26 26.06 23.54
C PRO A 235 -9.44 25.13 23.22
N ASP A 236 -9.96 25.19 21.99
CA ASP A 236 -11.14 24.50 21.50
C ASP A 236 -10.84 23.25 20.66
N PHE A 237 -9.55 22.91 20.49
CA PHE A 237 -9.16 21.74 19.71
C PHE A 237 -8.07 20.90 20.39
N GLU A 238 -8.38 19.62 20.59
CA GLU A 238 -7.45 18.64 21.12
C GLU A 238 -6.48 18.18 20.05
N VAL A 239 -5.23 18.67 20.10
CA VAL A 239 -4.27 18.39 19.03
C VAL A 239 -3.89 16.92 18.89
N ARG A 240 -4.06 16.11 19.94
CA ARG A 240 -3.87 14.65 19.86
C ARG A 240 -4.79 13.98 18.83
N LEU A 241 -5.95 14.58 18.51
CA LEU A 241 -6.89 14.08 17.50
C LEU A 241 -6.31 14.09 16.08
N LEU A 242 -5.19 14.80 15.84
CA LEU A 242 -4.48 14.74 14.57
C LEU A 242 -3.90 13.34 14.29
N LEU A 243 -3.54 12.57 15.32
CA LEU A 243 -3.02 11.20 15.15
C LEU A 243 -4.10 10.24 14.60
N PRO A 244 -5.25 10.01 15.28
CA PRO A 244 -6.30 9.15 14.73
C PRO A 244 -6.80 9.63 13.37
N TYR A 245 -6.88 10.95 13.17
CA TYR A 245 -7.30 11.50 11.89
C TYR A 245 -6.32 11.16 10.75
N ALA A 246 -5.01 11.31 10.97
CA ALA A 246 -3.99 10.94 9.98
C ALA A 246 -4.05 9.45 9.63
N LEU A 247 -4.13 8.58 10.65
CA LEU A 247 -4.26 7.14 10.51
C LEU A 247 -5.51 6.77 9.70
N ALA A 248 -6.69 7.23 10.12
CA ALA A 248 -7.94 6.89 9.47
C ALA A 248 -8.00 7.41 8.03
N THR A 249 -7.44 8.60 7.77
CA THR A 249 -7.37 9.18 6.43
C THR A 249 -6.51 8.33 5.52
N ALA A 250 -5.32 7.91 5.99
CA ALA A 250 -4.43 7.06 5.21
C ALA A 250 -5.05 5.67 4.96
N PHE A 251 -5.71 5.09 5.97
CA PHE A 251 -6.48 3.85 5.83
C PHE A 251 -7.54 4.00 4.72
N TYR A 252 -8.41 4.99 4.83
CA TYR A 252 -9.46 5.26 3.83
C TYR A 252 -8.91 5.42 2.41
N LEU A 253 -7.86 6.23 2.25
CA LEU A 253 -7.24 6.47 0.95
C LEU A 253 -6.60 5.20 0.36
N ARG A 254 -5.93 4.38 1.19
CA ARG A 254 -5.27 3.16 0.74
C ARG A 254 -6.26 2.09 0.28
N LEU A 255 -7.48 2.08 0.82
CA LEU A 255 -8.54 1.14 0.42
C LEU A 255 -8.98 1.29 -1.05
N HIS A 256 -8.77 2.46 -1.68
CA HIS A 256 -9.02 2.65 -3.11
C HIS A 256 -7.95 2.02 -4.01
N GLY A 257 -6.75 1.81 -3.46
CA GLY A 257 -5.63 1.20 -4.16
C GLY A 257 -5.88 -0.27 -4.45
N LYS A 258 -5.04 -0.85 -5.31
CA LYS A 258 -5.09 -2.30 -5.51
C LYS A 258 -4.60 -3.00 -4.23
N PRO A 259 -5.07 -4.22 -3.97
CA PRO A 259 -4.41 -5.06 -2.97
C PRO A 259 -2.92 -5.05 -3.26
N PRO A 260 -2.07 -4.82 -2.24
CA PRO A 260 -0.64 -4.84 -2.46
C PRO A 260 -0.33 -6.17 -3.14
N ALA A 261 0.51 -6.15 -4.17
CA ALA A 261 1.05 -7.39 -4.69
C ALA A 261 1.71 -8.03 -3.48
N ALA A 262 1.08 -9.07 -2.93
CA ALA A 262 1.60 -9.76 -1.78
C ALA A 262 3.10 -9.91 -2.02
N PHE A 263 3.92 -9.68 -1.00
CA PHE A 263 5.22 -10.32 -0.98
C PHE A 263 4.92 -11.83 -1.01
N ALA A 264 4.68 -12.34 -2.22
CA ALA A 264 4.22 -13.68 -2.48
C ALA A 264 5.46 -14.54 -2.35
N ALA A 265 5.72 -15.00 -1.13
CA ALA A 265 6.36 -16.26 -0.81
C ALA A 265 5.69 -16.85 0.43
#